data_AF-A0A0U3SC64-F1
#
_entry.id   AF-A0A0U3SC64-F1
#
_cell.length_a   1.000
_cell.length_b   1.000
_cell.length_c   1.000
_cell.angle_alpha   90.00
_cell.angle_beta   90.00
_cell.angle_gamma   90.00
#
_symmetry.space_group_name_H-M   'P 1'
#
loop_
_entity.id
_entity.type
_entity.pdbx_description
1 polymer ?
#
loop_
_entity_poly.entity_id
_entity_poly.type
_entity_poly.pdbx_seq_one_letter_code
_entity_poly.pdbx_strand_id
1 'polypeptide(L)'
;MEKLKPHLEDINRKASYAEELYGVRIRYVPLITEERTIVFDRQSWKIKVLEEGRYLSTDEIEKLEEKILENIKKGLVELYLTLTFGEDVGLGEG
;
A
#
# COMPACT_ATOMS: atom_id res chain seq x y z
N MET A 1 -9.34 13.23 2.42
CA MET A 1 -8.03 13.22 1.69
C MET A 1 -6.90 13.89 2.43
N GLU A 2 -7.13 15.08 3.00
CA GLU A 2 -6.08 15.86 3.67
C GLU A 2 -5.38 15.09 4.81
N LYS A 3 -6.14 14.28 5.57
CA LYS A 3 -5.59 13.43 6.64
C LYS A 3 -4.76 12.25 6.12
N LEU A 4 -5.14 11.65 5.00
CA LEU A 4 -4.44 10.50 4.42
C LEU A 4 -3.13 10.89 3.74
N LYS A 5 -3.05 12.10 3.19
CA LYS A 5 -1.91 12.53 2.36
C LYS A 5 -0.54 12.35 3.05
N PRO A 6 -0.31 12.80 4.30
CA PRO A 6 0.97 12.57 4.98
C PRO A 6 1.32 11.09 5.14
N HIS A 7 0.32 10.22 5.36
CA HIS A 7 0.53 8.78 5.47
C HIS A 7 0.89 8.15 4.13
N LEU A 8 0.25 8.58 3.04
CA LEU A 8 0.57 8.11 1.70
C LEU A 8 1.98 8.56 1.25
N GLU A 9 2.41 9.76 1.65
CA GLU A 9 3.78 10.25 1.44
C GLU A 9 4.82 9.39 2.18
N ASP A 10 4.54 9.05 3.45
CA ASP A 10 5.41 8.17 4.22
C ASP A 10 5.49 6.76 3.61
N ILE A 11 4.35 6.20 3.20
CA ILE A 11 4.27 4.92 2.48
C ILE A 11 5.08 4.97 1.19
N ASN A 12 4.93 6.03 0.41
CA ASN A 12 5.68 6.20 -0.84
C ASN A 12 7.18 6.19 -0.59
N ARG A 13 7.64 6.88 0.46
CA ARG A 13 9.05 6.91 0.86
C ARG A 13 9.56 5.53 1.29
N LYS A 14 8.79 4.81 2.10
CA LYS A 14 9.12 3.43 2.51
C LYS A 14 9.21 2.47 1.33
N ALA A 15 8.25 2.56 0.41
CA ALA A 15 8.25 1.76 -0.81
C ALA A 15 9.46 2.10 -1.71
N SER A 16 9.79 3.38 -1.89
CA SER A 16 11.00 3.79 -2.64
C SER A 16 12.27 3.25 -2.02
N TYR A 17 12.39 3.30 -0.69
CA TYR A 17 13.54 2.74 0.01
C TYR A 17 13.67 1.23 -0.20
N ALA A 18 12.54 0.51 -0.18
CA ALA A 18 12.53 -0.92 -0.47
C ALA A 18 12.88 -1.22 -1.94
N GLU A 19 12.40 -0.43 -2.90
CA GLU A 19 12.80 -0.55 -4.31
C GLU A 19 14.32 -0.38 -4.51
N GLU A 20 14.94 0.57 -3.81
CA GLU A 20 16.39 0.78 -3.85
C GLU A 20 17.17 -0.39 -3.24
N LEU A 21 16.71 -0.92 -2.10
CA LEU A 21 17.36 -2.04 -1.42
C LEU A 21 17.27 -3.36 -2.19
N TYR A 22 16.09 -3.65 -2.74
CA TYR A 22 15.80 -4.96 -3.33
C TYR A 22 15.82 -4.97 -4.87
N GLY A 23 16.00 -3.81 -5.51
CA GLY A 23 16.08 -3.70 -6.97
C GLY A 23 14.75 -3.97 -7.71
N VAL A 24 13.62 -3.80 -7.03
CA VAL A 24 12.28 -4.04 -7.61
C VAL A 24 11.56 -2.74 -7.97
N ARG A 25 10.36 -2.87 -8.57
CA ARG A 25 9.40 -1.77 -8.71
C ARG A 25 8.07 -2.11 -8.04
N ILE A 26 7.65 -1.27 -7.11
CA ILE A 26 6.42 -1.39 -6.32
C ILE A 26 5.42 -0.35 -6.83
N ARG A 27 4.62 -0.68 -7.83
CA ARG A 27 3.62 0.28 -8.34
C ARG A 27 2.45 0.49 -7.38
N TYR A 28 2.02 -0.58 -6.73
CA TYR A 28 0.82 -0.62 -5.90
C TYR A 28 1.18 -1.01 -4.47
N VAL A 29 0.68 -0.25 -3.51
CA VAL A 29 0.84 -0.59 -2.09
C VAL A 29 -0.54 -0.93 -1.49
N PRO A 30 -0.72 -2.14 -0.93
CA PRO A 30 -1.98 -2.52 -0.28
C PRO A 30 -2.29 -1.62 0.92
N LEU A 31 -3.54 -1.15 0.99
CA LEU A 31 -4.09 -0.40 2.12
C LEU A 31 -5.15 -1.22 2.87
N ILE A 32 -5.94 -2.02 2.15
CA ILE A 32 -6.94 -2.95 2.69
C ILE A 32 -6.89 -4.22 1.84
N THR A 33 -6.95 -5.40 2.47
CA THR A 33 -6.85 -6.72 1.81
C THR A 33 -7.93 -7.70 2.26
N GLU A 34 -9.02 -7.20 2.85
CA GLU A 34 -10.08 -8.04 3.42
C GLU A 34 -11.07 -8.48 2.34
N GLU A 35 -12.10 -7.69 2.04
CA GLU A 35 -13.12 -8.06 1.05
C GLU A 35 -12.71 -7.72 -0.39
N ARG A 36 -11.95 -6.63 -0.53
CA ARG A 36 -11.41 -6.13 -1.80
C ARG A 36 -10.03 -5.56 -1.54
N THR A 37 -9.15 -5.70 -2.52
CA THR A 37 -7.80 -5.18 -2.42
C THR A 37 -7.79 -3.71 -2.82
N ILE A 38 -7.84 -2.84 -1.81
CA ILE A 38 -7.70 -1.40 -2.00
C ILE A 38 -6.22 -1.05 -1.95
N VAL A 39 -5.70 -0.44 -3.00
CA VAL A 39 -4.29 -0.08 -3.12
C VAL A 39 -4.08 1.40 -3.35
N PHE A 40 -2.96 1.89 -2.83
CA PHE A 40 -2.37 3.15 -3.26
C PHE A 40 -1.57 2.93 -4.56
N ASP A 41 -1.99 3.58 -5.64
CA ASP A 41 -1.27 3.65 -6.90
C ASP A 41 -0.28 4.80 -6.87
N ARG A 42 1.01 4.47 -6.66
CA ARG A 42 2.10 5.43 -6.55
C ARG A 42 2.33 6.22 -7.85
N GLN A 43 1.93 5.68 -9.00
CA GLN A 43 2.11 6.37 -10.29
C GLN A 43 1.07 7.49 -10.47
N SER A 44 -0.20 7.21 -10.17
CA SER A 44 -1.29 8.18 -10.36
C SER A 44 -1.58 9.01 -9.11
N TRP A 45 -0.98 8.66 -7.97
CA TRP A 45 -1.25 9.25 -6.66
C TRP A 45 -2.71 9.10 -6.21
N LYS A 46 -3.36 8.00 -6.60
CA LYS A 46 -4.77 7.72 -6.32
C LYS A 46 -4.93 6.38 -5.61
N ILE A 47 -6.09 6.20 -4.98
CA ILE A 47 -6.50 4.94 -4.38
C ILE A 47 -7.43 4.22 -5.36
N LYS A 48 -7.21 2.92 -5.57
CA LYS A 48 -8.04 2.11 -6.47
C LYS A 48 -8.42 0.77 -5.85
N VAL A 49 -9.51 0.22 -6.34
CA VAL A 49 -9.83 -1.21 -6.21
C VAL A 49 -8.95 -1.94 -7.24
N LEU A 50 -8.09 -2.85 -6.79
CA LEU A 50 -7.11 -3.49 -7.65
C LEU A 50 -7.79 -4.39 -8.68
N GLU A 51 -8.76 -5.18 -8.24
CA GLU A 51 -9.49 -6.17 -9.03
C GLU A 51 -10.33 -5.52 -10.14
N GLU A 52 -10.91 -4.34 -9.88
CA GLU A 52 -11.72 -3.60 -10.85
C GLU A 52 -10.90 -2.65 -11.71
N GLY A 53 -9.63 -2.38 -11.35
CA GLY A 53 -8.82 -1.33 -11.96
C GLY A 53 -9.39 0.08 -11.80
N ARG A 54 -10.38 0.25 -10.89
CA ARG A 54 -11.19 1.46 -10.75
C ARG A 54 -10.68 2.34 -9.62
N TYR A 55 -10.42 3.61 -9.91
CA TYR A 55 -10.10 4.59 -8.88
C TYR A 55 -11.34 4.94 -8.04
N LEU A 56 -11.13 5.02 -6.73
CA LEU A 56 -12.17 5.42 -5.80
C LEU A 56 -12.46 6.91 -5.92
N SER A 57 -13.73 7.29 -5.78
CA SER A 57 -14.12 8.68 -5.61
C SER A 57 -13.72 9.20 -4.22
N THR A 58 -13.77 10.52 -4.03
CA THR A 58 -13.54 11.15 -2.72
C THR A 58 -14.45 10.56 -1.65
N ASP A 59 -15.75 10.43 -1.92
CA ASP A 59 -16.75 9.91 -0.98
C ASP A 59 -16.49 8.44 -0.60
N GLU A 60 -16.00 7.64 -1.55
CA GLU A 60 -15.62 6.25 -1.27
C GLU A 60 -14.39 6.17 -0.38
N ILE A 61 -13.39 7.02 -0.63
CA ILE A 61 -12.18 7.07 0.19
C ILE A 61 -12.51 7.55 1.62
N GLU A 62 -13.40 8.53 1.78
CA GLU A 62 -13.81 9.02 3.10
C GLU A 62 -14.46 7.92 3.94
N LYS A 63 -15.28 7.05 3.33
CA LYS A 63 -15.87 5.88 4.01
C LYS A 63 -14.83 4.84 4.45
N LEU A 64 -13.68 4.80 3.78
CA LEU A 64 -12.60 3.87 4.07
C LEU A 64 -11.46 4.50 4.89
N GLU A 65 -11.49 5.82 5.13
CA GLU A 65 -10.37 6.59 5.69
C GLU A 65 -9.93 6.04 7.04
N GLU A 66 -10.88 5.76 7.94
CA GLU A 66 -10.59 5.23 9.27
C GLU A 66 -9.90 3.86 9.20
N LYS A 67 -10.40 2.97 8.35
CA LYS A 67 -9.83 1.63 8.16
C LYS A 67 -8.44 1.67 7.54
N ILE A 68 -8.24 2.54 6.54
CA ILE A 68 -6.93 2.75 5.92
C ILE A 68 -5.93 3.23 6.99
N LEU A 69 -6.31 4.22 7.79
CA LEU A 69 -5.46 4.76 8.86
C LEU A 69 -5.15 3.70 9.93
N GLU A 70 -6.13 2.90 10.32
CA GLU A 70 -5.94 1.80 11.26
C GLU A 70 -4.90 0.79 10.74
N ASN A 71 -5.04 0.36 9.49
CA ASN A 71 -4.14 -0.59 8.86
C ASN A 71 -2.71 -0.06 8.74
N ILE A 72 -2.55 1.21 8.36
CA ILE A 72 -1.24 1.88 8.31
C ILE A 72 -0.61 1.91 9.70
N LYS A 73 -1.37 2.29 10.73
CA LYS A 73 -0.86 2.34 12.12
C LYS A 73 -0.48 0.96 12.66
N LYS A 74 -1.17 -0.10 12.23
CA LYS A 74 -0.85 -1.49 12.60
C LYS A 74 0.36 -2.06 11.86
N GLY A 75 0.95 -1.33 10.92
CA GLY A 75 2.11 -1.78 10.17
C GLY A 75 1.80 -2.74 9.02
N LEU A 76 0.56 -2.74 8.52
CA LEU A 76 0.12 -3.64 7.45
C LEU A 76 0.94 -3.43 6.16
N VAL A 77 1.29 -2.17 5.87
CA VAL A 77 2.08 -1.82 4.69
C VAL A 77 3.50 -2.39 4.78
N GLU A 78 4.13 -2.23 5.95
CA GLU A 78 5.46 -2.76 6.25
C GLU A 78 5.48 -4.28 6.19
N LEU A 79 4.43 -4.93 6.71
CA LEU A 79 4.25 -6.38 6.61
C LEU A 79 4.21 -6.82 5.14
N TYR A 80 3.40 -6.18 4.29
CA TYR A 80 3.31 -6.56 2.89
C TYR A 80 4.57 -6.29 2.09
N LEU A 81 5.25 -5.17 2.35
CA LEU A 81 6.58 -4.92 1.78
C LEU A 81 7.51 -6.05 2.20
N THR A 82 7.60 -6.36 3.49
CA THR A 82 8.48 -7.42 4.02
C THR A 82 8.17 -8.80 3.46
N LEU A 83 6.90 -9.20 3.36
CA LEU A 83 6.52 -10.51 2.82
C LEU A 83 6.89 -10.65 1.34
N THR A 84 6.62 -9.61 0.54
CA THR A 84 6.98 -9.57 -0.88
C THR A 84 8.49 -9.76 -1.07
N PHE A 85 9.31 -9.19 -0.17
CA PHE A 85 10.76 -9.32 -0.24
C PHE A 85 11.30 -10.57 0.44
N GLY A 86 10.69 -11.05 1.51
CA GLY A 86 11.10 -12.25 2.24
C GLY A 86 10.98 -13.51 1.39
N GLU A 87 9.96 -13.58 0.54
CA GLU A 87 9.81 -14.65 -0.46
C GLU A 87 10.85 -14.52 -1.58
N ASP A 88 11.08 -13.32 -2.13
CA ASP A 88 12.04 -13.11 -3.23
C ASP A 88 13.52 -13.23 -2.81
N VAL A 89 13.85 -13.01 -1.53
CA VAL A 89 15.22 -13.15 -0.99
C VAL A 89 15.51 -14.52 -0.36
N GLY A 90 14.59 -15.49 -0.47
CA GLY A 90 14.84 -16.87 -0.05
C GLY A 90 14.98 -17.08 1.47
N LEU A 91 14.32 -16.27 2.31
CA LEU A 91 14.32 -16.46 3.76
C LEU A 91 13.33 -17.56 4.25
N GLY A 92 12.69 -18.27 3.32
CA GLY A 92 11.74 -19.35 3.60
C GLY A 92 12.32 -20.77 3.58
N GLU A 93 13.58 -20.95 3.16
CA GLU A 93 14.27 -22.25 3.25
C GLU A 93 15.47 -22.13 4.18
N GLY A 94 15.23 -22.39 5.47
CA GLY A 94 16.22 -22.58 6.51
C GLY A 94 15.75 -23.60 7.53
#